data_AF-A0A9E8ZAB8-F1
#
_entry.id   AF-A0A9E8ZAB8-F1
#
_cell.length_a   1.000
_cell.length_b   1.000
_cell.length_c   1.000
_cell.angle_alpha   90.00
_cell.angle_beta   90.00
_cell.angle_gamma   90.00
#
_symmetry.space_group_name_H-M   'P 1'
#
loop_
_entity.id
_entity.type
_entity.pdbx_description
1 polymer ?
#
loop_
_entity_poly.entity_id
_entity_poly.type
_entity_poly.pdbx_seq_one_letter_code
_entity_poly.pdbx_strand_id
1 'polypeptide(L)'
;MVKFRPYFEQQYPRRERCIAILALVNLLLVFFDLSYLNLRNVYLQVVPALTRLYDPVKGIQPHPQTDRYLQQKVLLGSQDDTESTPVE
;
A
#
# COMPACT_ATOMS: atom_id res chain seq x y z
N MET A 1 -51.63 11.30 -24.34
CA MET A 1 -50.21 11.12 -24.74
C MET A 1 -49.33 11.40 -23.54
N VAL A 2 -48.66 10.36 -23.01
CA VAL A 2 -47.76 10.49 -21.85
C VAL A 2 -46.42 11.04 -22.35
N LYS A 3 -46.05 12.22 -21.87
CA LYS A 3 -44.83 12.92 -22.27
C LYS A 3 -43.65 12.36 -21.46
N PHE A 4 -42.99 11.33 -21.99
CA PHE A 4 -41.72 10.87 -21.43
C PHE A 4 -40.69 11.98 -21.61
N ARG A 5 -40.29 12.62 -20.50
CA ARG A 5 -39.18 13.56 -20.51
C ARG A 5 -37.88 12.75 -20.32
N PRO A 6 -36.89 12.87 -21.21
CA PRO A 6 -35.64 12.16 -21.07
C PRO A 6 -34.90 12.64 -19.81
N TYR A 7 -34.42 11.70 -19.00
CA TYR A 7 -33.66 11.95 -17.76
C TYR A 7 -32.26 12.55 -18.02
N PHE A 8 -31.85 12.71 -19.27
CA PHE A 8 -30.50 13.12 -19.68
C PHE A 8 -30.24 14.64 -19.59
N GLU A 9 -31.22 15.45 -19.18
CA GLU A 9 -31.13 16.92 -19.14
C GLU A 9 -31.04 17.51 -17.73
N GLN A 10 -30.64 16.73 -16.73
CA GLN A 10 -30.55 17.26 -15.36
C GLN A 10 -29.16 17.81 -15.06
N GLN A 11 -28.85 18.95 -15.68
CA GLN A 11 -27.69 19.80 -15.39
C GLN A 11 -27.68 20.22 -13.90
N TYR A 12 -27.16 19.36 -13.02
CA TYR A 12 -26.69 19.73 -11.69
C TYR A 12 -25.17 19.71 -11.69
N PRO A 13 -24.51 20.70 -12.34
CA PRO A 13 -23.09 20.62 -12.64
C PRO A 13 -22.23 20.47 -11.39
N ARG A 14 -22.68 20.97 -10.22
CA ARG A 14 -21.93 20.82 -8.97
C ARG A 14 -22.12 19.46 -8.29
N ARG A 15 -23.34 18.89 -8.30
CA ARG A 15 -23.62 17.59 -7.66
C ARG A 15 -23.05 16.45 -8.49
N GLU A 16 -23.21 16.51 -9.81
CA GLU A 16 -22.61 15.56 -10.75
C GLU A 16 -21.09 15.59 -10.64
N ARG A 17 -20.47 16.78 -10.54
CA ARG A 17 -19.02 16.90 -10.28
C ARG A 17 -18.63 16.26 -8.94
N CYS A 18 -19.40 16.46 -7.87
CA CYS A 18 -19.11 15.78 -6.60
C CYS A 18 -19.20 14.26 -6.72
N ILE A 19 -20.21 13.73 -7.41
CA ILE A 19 -20.37 12.28 -7.65
C ILE A 19 -19.25 11.75 -8.53
N ALA A 20 -18.87 12.47 -9.59
CA ALA A 20 -17.76 12.12 -10.46
C ALA A 20 -16.42 12.16 -9.74
N ILE A 21 -16.18 13.15 -8.87
CA ILE A 21 -14.99 13.22 -8.02
C ILE A 21 -15.00 12.06 -7.04
N LEU A 22 -16.12 11.78 -6.38
CA LEU A 22 -16.26 10.62 -5.48
C LEU A 22 -15.98 9.30 -6.21
N ALA A 23 -16.53 9.11 -7.40
CA ALA A 23 -16.31 7.94 -8.23
C ALA A 23 -14.84 7.83 -8.69
N LEU A 24 -14.22 8.95 -9.08
CA LEU A 24 -12.83 8.99 -9.48
C LEU A 24 -11.89 8.69 -8.31
N VAL A 25 -12.15 9.26 -7.13
CA VAL A 25 -11.41 8.94 -5.90
C VAL A 25 -11.58 7.46 -5.53
N ASN A 26 -12.80 6.93 -5.63
CA ASN A 26 -13.07 5.51 -5.37
C ASN A 26 -12.31 4.60 -6.35
N LEU A 27 -12.33 4.93 -7.64
CA LEU A 27 -11.61 4.20 -8.68
C LEU A 27 -10.10 4.23 -8.44
N LEU A 28 -9.55 5.39 -8.09
CA LEU A 28 -8.14 5.53 -7.73
C LEU A 28 -7.78 4.70 -6.49
N LEU A 29 -8.66 4.66 -5.46
CA LEU A 29 -8.46 3.81 -4.29
C LEU A 29 -8.42 2.32 -4.68
N VAL A 30 -9.35 1.85 -5.52
CA VAL A 30 -9.37 0.45 -5.97
C VAL A 30 -8.11 0.10 -6.75
N PHE A 31 -7.67 1.00 -7.64
CA PHE A 31 -6.47 0.78 -8.42
C PHE A 31 -5.21 0.79 -7.54
N PHE A 32 -5.16 1.70 -6.56
CA PHE A 32 -4.11 1.73 -5.56
C PHE A 32 -4.08 0.43 -4.75
N ASP A 33 -5.24 -0.09 -4.35
CA ASP A 33 -5.38 -1.33 -3.60
C ASP A 33 -4.82 -2.53 -4.36
N LEU A 34 -5.17 -2.63 -5.65
CA LEU A 34 -4.70 -3.69 -6.55
C LEU A 34 -3.19 -3.57 -6.83
N SER A 35 -2.71 -2.34 -6.98
CA SER A 35 -1.30 -2.03 -7.20
C SER A 35 -0.46 -2.32 -5.95
N TYR A 36 -0.97 -2.03 -4.75
CA TYR A 36 -0.27 -2.20 -3.47
C TYR A 36 0.20 -3.64 -3.27
N LEU A 37 -0.66 -4.61 -3.57
CA LEU A 37 -0.33 -6.03 -3.40
C LEU A 37 0.80 -6.48 -4.33
N ASN A 38 0.78 -6.03 -5.59
CA ASN A 38 1.76 -6.40 -6.60
C ASN A 38 3.10 -5.65 -6.44
N LEU A 39 3.04 -4.36 -6.10
CA LEU A 39 4.20 -3.47 -6.00
C LEU A 39 4.73 -3.32 -4.57
N ARG A 40 4.31 -4.14 -3.61
CA ARG A 40 4.76 -4.07 -2.20
C ARG A 40 6.28 -3.88 -2.08
N ASN A 41 7.06 -4.62 -2.87
CA ASN A 41 8.53 -4.52 -2.87
C ASN A 41 9.04 -3.14 -3.32
N VAL A 42 8.39 -2.50 -4.29
CA VAL A 42 8.71 -1.15 -4.76
C VAL A 42 8.28 -0.11 -3.72
N TYR A 43 7.09 -0.24 -3.14
CA TYR A 43 6.60 0.66 -2.09
C TYR A 43 7.48 0.63 -0.83
N LEU A 44 8.03 -0.53 -0.48
CA LEU A 44 8.99 -0.67 0.63
C LEU A 44 10.31 0.06 0.35
N GLN A 45 10.76 0.11 -0.91
CA GLN A 45 12.01 0.79 -1.30
C GLN A 45 11.83 2.29 -1.49
N VAL A 46 10.71 2.74 -2.07
CA VAL A 46 10.48 4.14 -2.43
C VAL A 46 9.86 4.93 -1.28
N VAL A 47 8.91 4.35 -0.54
CA VAL A 47 8.17 5.06 0.52
C VAL A 47 7.97 4.18 1.76
N PRO A 48 9.04 3.90 2.53
CA PRO A 48 8.96 3.08 3.75
C PRO A 48 8.06 3.68 4.84
N ALA A 49 7.84 5.00 4.83
CA ALA A 49 6.93 5.66 5.77
C ALA A 49 5.44 5.40 5.46
N LEU A 50 5.07 5.30 4.17
CA LEU A 50 3.70 5.03 3.74
C LEU A 50 3.32 3.58 4.02
N THR A 51 4.24 2.64 3.79
CA THR A 51 4.06 1.22 4.13
C THR A 51 3.86 1.02 5.62
N ARG A 52 4.58 1.73 6.52
CA ARG A 52 4.35 1.64 7.97
C ARG A 52 2.94 2.08 8.43
N LEU A 53 2.33 3.05 7.75
CA LEU A 53 0.98 3.52 8.10
C LEU A 53 -0.12 2.68 7.43
N TYR A 54 0.15 2.14 6.24
CA TYR A 54 -0.82 1.41 5.43
C TYR A 54 -0.81 -0.11 5.66
N ASP A 55 0.34 -0.72 5.99
CA ASP A 55 0.43 -2.14 6.40
C ASP A 55 -0.52 -2.52 7.54
N PRO A 56 -0.67 -1.73 8.64
CA PRO A 56 -1.63 -2.05 9.69
C PRO A 56 -3.09 -1.91 9.24
N VAL A 57 -3.40 -0.97 8.33
CA VAL A 57 -4.74 -0.85 7.72
C VAL A 57 -5.05 -2.08 6.86
N LYS A 58 -4.03 -2.65 6.21
CA LYS A 58 -4.12 -3.89 5.44
C LYS A 58 -3.94 -5.18 6.27
N GLY A 59 -3.73 -5.08 7.58
CA GLY A 59 -3.56 -6.22 8.48
C GLY A 59 -2.25 -7.00 8.27
N ILE A 60 -1.28 -6.43 7.56
CA ILE A 60 0.03 -7.06 7.31
C ILE A 60 0.90 -6.78 8.53
N GLN A 61 0.71 -7.56 9.59
CA GLN A 61 1.64 -7.54 10.73
C GLN A 61 2.92 -8.30 10.37
N PRO A 62 4.11 -7.81 10.76
CA PRO A 62 5.32 -8.61 10.70
C PRO A 62 5.05 -9.93 11.45
N HIS A 63 5.26 -11.06 10.76
CA HIS A 63 5.05 -12.35 11.38
C HIS A 63 6.11 -12.51 12.48
N PRO A 64 5.75 -12.97 13.69
CA PRO A 64 6.71 -13.15 14.79
C PRO A 64 7.88 -14.09 14.43
N GLN A 65 7.74 -14.88 13.37
CA GLN A 65 8.81 -15.71 12.81
C GLN A 65 9.87 -14.90 12.03
N THR A 66 9.48 -13.79 11.39
CA THR A 66 10.41 -12.87 10.69
C THR A 66 11.35 -12.20 11.69
N ASP A 67 10.83 -11.79 12.85
CA ASP A 67 11.66 -11.19 13.90
C ASP A 67 12.70 -12.18 14.45
N ARG A 68 12.32 -13.46 14.63
CA ARG A 68 13.26 -14.50 15.05
C ARG A 68 14.36 -14.76 14.02
N TYR A 69 14.02 -14.77 12.74
CA TYR A 69 15.02 -14.92 11.68
C TYR A 69 15.98 -13.73 11.61
N LEU A 70 15.46 -12.50 11.77
CA LEU A 70 16.30 -11.29 11.83
C LEU A 70 17.22 -11.30 13.05
N GLN A 71 16.73 -11.72 14.22
CA GLN A 71 17.55 -11.90 15.42
C GLN A 71 18.64 -12.95 15.20
N GLN A 72 18.31 -14.08 14.59
CA GLN A 72 19.29 -15.12 14.28
C GLN A 72 20.37 -14.62 13.32
N LYS A 73 19.98 -13.91 12.25
CA LYS A 73 20.96 -13.29 11.33
C LYS A 73 21.91 -12.32 12.03
N VAL A 74 21.41 -11.48 12.94
CA VAL A 74 22.24 -10.55 13.70
C VAL A 74 23.23 -11.30 14.60
N LEU A 75 22.76 -12.34 15.29
CA LEU A 75 23.61 -13.18 16.16
C LEU A 75 24.70 -13.94 15.40
N LEU A 76 24.41 -14.37 14.17
CA LEU A 76 25.38 -15.07 13.31
C LEU A 76 26.36 -14.09 12.65
N GLY A 77 25.90 -12.92 12.20
CA GLY A 77 26.79 -11.89 11.63
C GLY A 77 27.83 -11.37 12.63
N SER A 78 27.43 -11.21 13.91
CA SER A 78 28.38 -10.85 14.98
C SER A 78 29.42 -11.94 15.30
N GLN A 79 29.19 -13.19 14.89
CA GLN A 79 30.16 -14.27 15.03
C GLN A 79 31.19 -14.25 13.89
N ASP A 80 30.77 -14.01 12.65
CA ASP A 80 31.67 -13.92 11.50
C ASP A 80 32.60 -12.68 11.55
N ASP A 81 32.13 -11.57 12.15
CA ASP A 81 32.93 -10.36 12.37
C ASP A 81 34.09 -10.57 13.37
N THR A 82 33.97 -11.57 14.26
CA THR A 82 35.01 -11.88 15.27
C THR A 82 36.08 -12.84 14.73
N GLU A 83 35.75 -13.70 13.75
CA GLU A 83 36.66 -14.71 13.20
C GLU A 83 37.49 -14.22 12.00
N SER A 84 37.16 -13.06 11.42
CA SER A 84 37.79 -12.53 10.20
C SER A 84 38.94 -11.54 10.44
N THR A 85 39.50 -11.44 11.66
CA THR A 85 40.74 -10.67 11.87
C THR A 85 41.92 -11.51 11.36
N PRO A 86 42.60 -11.12 10.26
CA PRO A 86 43.80 -11.81 9.84
C PRO A 86 44.88 -11.53 10.86
N VAL A 87 45.33 -12.56 11.57
CA VAL A 87 46.56 -12.47 12.35
C VAL A 87 47.69 -12.45 11.32
N GLU A 88 48.30 -11.27 11.11
CA GLU A 88 49.59 -11.11 10.41
C GLU A 88 50.69 -11.94 11.07
#